data_AF-A0A814G6D2-F1
#
_entry.id   AF-A0A814G6D2-F1
#
_cell.length_a   1.000
_cell.length_b   1.000
_cell.length_c   1.000
_cell.angle_alpha   90.00
_cell.angle_beta   90.00
_cell.angle_gamma   90.00
#
_symmetry.space_group_name_H-M   'P 1'
#
loop_
_entity.id
_entity.type
_entity.pdbx_description
1 polymer ?
#
loop_
_entity_poly.entity_id
_entity_poly.type
_entity_poly.pdbx_seq_one_letter_code
_entity_poly.pdbx_strand_id
1 'polypeptide(L)'
;MTMNCSQLSVWLDAHANDYVSSFRKKLTDNKHQCVKIFTEINPCITFIQTHVNQIIFFIFSGSFGSEVIPLIYHYDHISQIYLFCASIASHTSWAIDYTDKMLMFDHENDLLRRLFKDIEQYLKQANHCKDYAELFQQDQCS
;
A
#
# COMPACT_ATOMS: atom_id res chain seq x y z
N MET A 1 -16.45 14.60 -12.99
CA MET A 1 -15.81 14.55 -11.66
C MET A 1 -14.82 13.40 -11.65
N THR A 2 -13.56 13.67 -11.96
CA THR A 2 -12.48 12.69 -11.79
C THR A 2 -12.20 12.56 -10.29
N MET A 3 -12.41 11.37 -9.72
CA MET A 3 -11.92 11.09 -8.38
C MET A 3 -10.40 11.15 -8.43
N ASN A 4 -9.81 12.21 -7.89
CA ASN A 4 -8.37 12.27 -7.66
C ASN A 4 -8.04 11.23 -6.59
N CYS A 5 -7.46 10.12 -7.02
CA CYS A 5 -7.00 9.06 -6.13
C CYS A 5 -5.75 9.52 -5.39
N SER A 6 -5.93 10.15 -4.23
CA SER A 6 -4.83 10.57 -3.37
C SER A 6 -4.13 9.39 -2.67
N GLN A 7 -4.74 8.20 -2.69
CA GLN A 7 -4.18 6.96 -2.14
C GLN A 7 -4.18 5.85 -3.18
N LEU A 8 -3.15 5.02 -3.08
CA LEU A 8 -2.89 3.98 -4.04
C LEU A 8 -2.45 2.70 -3.34
N SER A 9 -3.21 1.63 -3.54
CA SER A 9 -2.73 0.28 -3.25
C SER A 9 -1.95 -0.23 -4.46
N VAL A 10 -0.70 -0.57 -4.25
CA VAL A 10 0.16 -1.19 -5.27
C VAL A 10 0.31 -2.66 -4.89
N TRP A 11 -0.07 -3.57 -5.78
CA TRP A 11 0.02 -5.00 -5.58
C TRP A 11 0.99 -5.63 -6.59
N LEU A 12 2.05 -6.25 -6.10
CA LEU A 12 3.06 -6.96 -6.89
C LEU A 12 2.99 -8.47 -6.64
N ASP A 13 2.56 -9.23 -7.64
CA ASP A 13 2.47 -10.69 -7.54
C ASP A 13 2.60 -11.31 -8.93
N ALA A 14 3.48 -12.31 -9.08
CA ALA A 14 3.79 -12.96 -10.36
C ALA A 14 2.53 -13.56 -11.02
N HIS A 15 1.56 -13.95 -10.19
CA HIS A 15 0.33 -14.62 -10.59
C HIS A 15 -0.90 -13.71 -10.46
N ALA A 16 -0.71 -12.39 -10.32
CA ALA A 16 -1.82 -11.44 -10.15
C ALA A 16 -2.83 -11.44 -11.31
N ASN A 17 -2.41 -11.95 -12.48
CA ASN A 17 -3.24 -12.07 -13.67
C ASN A 17 -3.86 -13.45 -13.86
N ASP A 18 -3.41 -14.48 -13.13
CA ASP A 18 -3.68 -15.86 -13.50
C ASP A 18 -5.13 -16.27 -13.32
N TYR A 19 -5.89 -15.62 -12.44
CA TYR A 19 -7.36 -15.62 -12.44
C TYR A 19 -7.84 -14.32 -11.76
N VAL A 20 -9.12 -13.96 -11.91
CA VAL A 20 -9.74 -12.99 -10.99
C VAL A 20 -9.81 -13.67 -9.62
N SER A 21 -8.69 -13.67 -8.89
CA SER A 21 -8.62 -14.21 -7.55
C SER A 21 -9.64 -13.45 -6.69
N SER A 22 -10.23 -14.14 -5.71
CA SER A 22 -11.07 -13.51 -4.68
C SER A 22 -10.38 -12.29 -4.10
N PHE A 23 -9.06 -12.38 -3.91
CA PHE A 23 -8.21 -11.29 -3.48
C PHE A 23 -8.27 -10.08 -4.42
N ARG A 24 -7.96 -10.27 -5.71
CA ARG A 24 -7.97 -9.17 -6.70
C ARG A 24 -9.32 -8.47 -6.70
N LYS A 25 -10.41 -9.24 -6.75
CA LYS A 25 -11.77 -8.70 -6.74
C LYS A 25 -12.05 -7.90 -5.47
N LYS A 26 -11.78 -8.47 -4.29
CA LYS A 26 -12.00 -7.77 -3.01
C LYS A 26 -11.15 -6.50 -2.90
N LEU A 27 -9.91 -6.54 -3.37
CA LEU A 27 -9.00 -5.40 -3.37
C LEU A 27 -9.52 -4.28 -4.28
N THR A 28 -9.97 -4.61 -5.51
CA THR A 28 -10.46 -3.62 -6.49
C THR A 28 -11.88 -3.12 -6.23
N ASP A 29 -12.73 -3.90 -5.56
CA ASP A 29 -14.12 -3.51 -5.27
C ASP A 29 -14.24 -2.41 -4.21
N ASN A 30 -13.15 -2.15 -3.46
CA ASN A 30 -13.12 -1.07 -2.49
C ASN A 30 -13.03 0.30 -3.20
N LYS A 31 -14.15 1.04 -3.19
CA LYS A 31 -14.32 2.34 -3.86
C LYS A 31 -13.43 3.47 -3.31
N HIS A 32 -12.78 3.28 -2.16
CA HIS A 32 -11.99 4.30 -1.50
C HIS A 32 -10.51 4.31 -1.92
N GLN A 33 -10.09 3.41 -2.81
CA GLN A 33 -8.70 3.30 -3.25
C GLN A 33 -8.57 3.06 -4.74
N CYS A 34 -7.44 3.49 -5.30
CA CYS A 34 -7.00 3.01 -6.59
C CYS A 34 -6.07 1.83 -6.38
N VAL A 35 -6.20 0.83 -7.24
CA VAL A 35 -5.35 -0.36 -7.20
C VAL A 35 -4.50 -0.39 -8.48
N LYS A 36 -3.20 -0.52 -8.32
CA LYS A 36 -2.26 -0.80 -9.41
C LYS A 36 -1.66 -2.17 -9.19
N ILE A 37 -1.68 -2.99 -10.23
CA ILE A 37 -1.27 -4.39 -10.18
C ILE A 37 -0.08 -4.57 -11.11
N PHE A 38 0.94 -5.23 -10.61
CA PHE A 38 2.16 -5.56 -11.33
C PHE A 38 2.45 -7.05 -11.16
N THR A 39 2.97 -7.67 -12.22
CA THR A 39 3.51 -9.04 -12.19
C THR A 39 5.03 -9.06 -12.23
N GLU A 40 5.66 -7.89 -12.41
CA GLU A 40 7.09 -7.73 -12.65
C GLU A 40 7.67 -6.66 -11.72
N ILE A 41 8.88 -6.90 -11.21
CA ILE A 41 9.55 -6.01 -10.24
C ILE A 41 9.84 -4.64 -10.85
N ASN A 42 10.55 -4.58 -11.99
CA ASN A 42 11.06 -3.31 -12.53
C ASN A 42 9.96 -2.29 -12.87
N PRO A 43 8.84 -2.68 -13.53
CA PRO A 43 7.72 -1.77 -13.73
C PRO A 43 7.08 -1.30 -12.43
N CYS A 44 7.00 -2.16 -11.42
CA CYS A 44 6.45 -1.82 -10.11
C CYS A 44 7.33 -0.78 -9.38
N ILE A 45 8.65 -1.00 -9.35
CA ILE A 45 9.62 -0.06 -8.75
C ILE A 45 9.54 1.30 -9.46
N THR A 46 9.58 1.30 -10.79
CA THR A 46 9.51 2.52 -11.61
C THR A 46 8.23 3.30 -11.31
N PHE A 47 7.12 2.58 -11.15
CA PHE A 47 5.86 3.17 -10.78
C PHE A 47 5.91 3.84 -9.39
N ILE A 48 6.40 3.12 -8.37
CA ILE A 48 6.55 3.66 -7.00
C ILE A 48 7.43 4.92 -7.00
N GLN A 49 8.53 4.92 -7.75
CA GLN A 49 9.48 6.03 -7.84
C GLN A 49 8.91 7.29 -8.50
N THR A 50 7.98 7.11 -9.44
CA THR A 50 7.41 8.23 -10.20
C THR A 50 6.15 8.83 -9.56
N HIS A 51 5.54 8.15 -8.59
CA HIS A 51 4.29 8.56 -7.94
C HIS A 51 4.51 9.10 -6.51
N VAL A 52 5.54 9.93 -6.33
CA VAL A 52 5.94 10.49 -5.02
C VAL A 52 4.87 11.37 -4.34
N ASN A 53 3.91 11.88 -5.10
CA ASN A 53 2.83 12.73 -4.59
C ASN A 53 1.61 11.92 -4.09
N GLN A 54 1.66 10.59 -4.13
CA GLN A 54 0.59 9.71 -3.67
C GLN A 54 1.09 8.88 -2.50
N ILE A 55 0.22 8.68 -1.51
CA ILE A 55 0.50 7.70 -0.45
C ILE A 55 0.21 6.30 -0.95
N ILE A 56 1.21 5.43 -0.81
CA ILE A 56 1.22 4.06 -1.29
C ILE A 56 1.06 3.09 -0.12
N PHE A 57 0.09 2.18 -0.27
CA PHE A 57 0.00 0.95 0.52
C PHE A 57 0.50 -0.20 -0.36
N PHE A 58 1.65 -0.77 -0.02
CA PHE A 58 2.34 -1.73 -0.89
C PHE A 58 2.06 -3.16 -0.45
N ILE A 59 1.55 -3.99 -1.35
CA ILE A 59 1.24 -5.41 -1.13
C ILE A 59 2.11 -6.22 -2.07
N PHE A 60 2.73 -7.29 -1.60
CA PHE A 60 3.50 -8.16 -2.48
C PHE A 60 3.47 -9.62 -2.03
N SER A 61 3.68 -10.52 -2.98
CA SER A 61 3.82 -11.94 -2.70
C SER A 61 5.23 -12.29 -2.20
N GLY A 62 5.33 -13.30 -1.33
CA GLY A 62 6.61 -13.71 -0.73
C GLY A 62 7.74 -14.02 -1.72
N SER A 63 7.44 -14.39 -2.96
CA SER A 63 8.43 -14.67 -4.00
C SER A 63 9.28 -13.45 -4.39
N PHE A 64 8.80 -12.23 -4.16
CA PHE A 64 9.51 -11.00 -4.55
C PHE A 64 10.12 -10.23 -3.37
N GLY A 65 9.84 -10.64 -2.14
CA GLY A 65 10.10 -9.82 -0.95
C GLY A 65 11.53 -9.40 -0.74
N SER A 66 12.43 -10.37 -0.69
CA SER A 66 13.85 -10.13 -0.41
C SER A 66 14.54 -9.29 -1.49
N GLU A 67 13.99 -9.23 -2.70
CA GLU A 67 14.50 -8.43 -3.80
C GLU A 67 13.93 -7.01 -3.80
N VAL A 68 12.61 -6.87 -3.59
CA VAL A 68 11.90 -5.59 -3.76
C VAL A 68 12.02 -4.70 -2.53
N ILE A 69 11.95 -5.26 -1.32
CA ILE A 69 11.87 -4.45 -0.10
C ILE A 69 13.09 -3.54 0.11
N PRO A 70 14.35 -4.00 -0.05
CA PRO A 70 15.51 -3.11 0.06
C PRO A 70 15.46 -1.91 -0.88
N LEU A 71 14.81 -2.04 -2.04
CA LEU A 71 14.75 -1.01 -3.08
C LEU A 71 13.70 0.08 -2.80
N ILE A 72 12.70 -0.18 -1.96
CA ILE A 72 11.57 0.75 -1.76
C ILE A 72 11.36 1.19 -0.32
N TYR A 73 11.88 0.45 0.67
CA TYR A 73 11.56 0.67 2.08
C TYR A 73 11.85 2.10 2.58
N HIS A 74 12.83 2.76 1.96
CA HIS A 74 13.28 4.11 2.29
C HIS A 74 12.35 5.22 1.78
N TYR A 75 11.36 4.92 0.93
CA TYR A 75 10.45 5.93 0.42
C TYR A 75 9.40 6.34 1.46
N ASP A 76 9.33 7.63 1.77
CA ASP A 76 8.40 8.18 2.77
C ASP A 76 6.93 8.16 2.31
N HIS A 77 6.70 8.19 0.99
CA HIS A 77 5.36 8.09 0.44
C HIS A 77 4.81 6.66 0.48
N ILE A 78 5.59 5.67 0.96
CA ILE A 78 5.08 4.34 1.31
C ILE A 78 4.68 4.34 2.78
N SER A 79 3.36 4.30 3.02
CA SER A 79 2.81 4.35 4.37
C SER A 79 2.92 3.02 5.11
N GLN A 80 2.62 1.91 4.43
CA GLN A 80 2.65 0.57 5.02
C GLN A 80 2.89 -0.47 3.94
N ILE A 81 3.66 -1.50 4.29
CA ILE A 81 4.03 -2.63 3.45
C ILE A 81 3.37 -3.91 4.01
N TYR A 82 2.83 -4.73 3.12
CA TYR A 82 2.11 -5.97 3.41
C TYR A 82 2.71 -7.12 2.60
N LEU A 83 3.37 -8.04 3.30
CA LEU A 83 3.78 -9.32 2.73
C LEU A 83 2.61 -10.30 2.81
N PHE A 84 2.18 -10.85 1.67
CA PHE A 84 1.28 -11.99 1.60
C PHE A 84 2.03 -13.25 1.18
N CYS A 85 2.04 -14.28 2.02
CA CYS A 85 2.84 -15.49 1.77
C CYS A 85 2.20 -16.74 2.36
N ALA A 86 2.51 -17.91 1.81
CA ALA A 86 2.01 -19.18 2.36
C ALA A 86 2.72 -19.58 3.67
N SER A 87 3.91 -19.02 3.95
CA SER A 87 4.73 -19.36 5.12
C SER A 87 5.50 -18.14 5.61
N ILE A 88 5.03 -17.55 6.71
CA ILE A 88 5.70 -16.39 7.37
C ILE A 88 7.10 -16.77 7.84
N ALA A 89 7.28 -18.00 8.34
CA ALA A 89 8.56 -18.49 8.83
C ALA A 89 9.66 -18.42 7.75
N SER A 90 9.31 -18.66 6.48
CA SER A 90 10.24 -18.63 5.36
C SER A 90 10.80 -17.23 5.05
N HIS A 91 10.17 -16.18 5.58
CA HIS A 91 10.56 -14.79 5.31
C HIS A 91 11.11 -14.06 6.54
N THR A 92 11.00 -14.67 7.73
CA THR A 92 11.32 -14.00 9.00
C THR A 92 12.77 -13.51 9.08
N SER A 93 13.72 -14.27 8.51
CA SER A 93 15.15 -13.97 8.60
C SER A 93 15.58 -12.65 7.97
N TRP A 94 14.87 -12.20 6.93
CA TRP A 94 15.12 -10.90 6.29
C TRP A 94 14.05 -9.87 6.65
N ALA A 95 12.83 -10.31 6.95
CA ALA A 95 11.71 -9.43 7.26
C ALA A 95 11.88 -8.67 8.58
N ILE A 96 12.67 -9.23 9.52
CA ILE A 96 12.91 -8.62 10.82
C ILE A 96 13.53 -7.21 10.74
N ASP A 97 14.29 -6.94 9.67
CA ASP A 97 14.94 -5.64 9.47
C ASP A 97 13.96 -4.54 9.00
N TYR A 98 12.69 -4.88 8.75
CA TYR A 98 11.70 -4.01 8.14
C TYR A 98 10.39 -3.91 8.94
N THR A 99 10.39 -4.33 10.21
CA THR A 99 9.16 -4.45 11.02
C THR A 99 8.44 -3.14 11.32
N ASP A 100 9.11 -1.99 11.18
CA ASP A 100 8.49 -0.69 11.47
C ASP A 100 7.44 -0.32 10.43
N LYS A 101 7.64 -0.72 9.17
CA LYS A 101 6.70 -0.45 8.06
C LYS A 101 6.18 -1.72 7.40
N MET A 102 6.55 -2.91 7.84
CA MET A 102 6.14 -4.17 7.19
C MET A 102 5.35 -5.09 8.12
N LEU A 103 4.24 -5.60 7.59
CA LEU A 103 3.40 -6.60 8.23
C LEU A 103 3.30 -7.84 7.34
N MET A 104 3.25 -9.02 7.94
CA MET A 104 3.21 -10.30 7.23
C MET A 104 1.88 -11.01 7.49
N PHE A 105 1.30 -11.58 6.44
CA PHE A 105 0.03 -12.29 6.48
C PHE A 105 0.12 -13.57 5.65
N ASP A 106 -0.51 -14.61 6.16
CA ASP A 106 -0.74 -15.90 5.49
C ASP A 106 -2.21 -16.18 5.19
N HIS A 107 -3.10 -15.30 5.68
CA HIS A 107 -4.54 -15.38 5.44
C HIS A 107 -5.06 -14.13 4.71
N GLU A 108 -5.74 -14.36 3.58
CA GLU A 108 -6.28 -13.31 2.70
C GLU A 108 -7.14 -12.28 3.45
N ASN A 109 -8.07 -12.77 4.28
CA ASN A 109 -9.03 -11.92 4.98
C ASN A 109 -8.36 -11.04 6.05
N ASP A 110 -7.31 -11.52 6.71
CA ASP A 110 -6.61 -10.76 7.74
C ASP A 110 -5.80 -9.61 7.12
N LEU A 111 -5.14 -9.88 5.98
CA LEU A 111 -4.48 -8.84 5.19
C LEU A 111 -5.47 -7.77 4.76
N LEU A 112 -6.57 -8.17 4.09
CA LEU A 112 -7.55 -7.21 3.56
C LEU A 112 -8.20 -6.39 4.67
N ARG A 113 -8.54 -7.04 5.79
CA ARG A 113 -9.10 -6.35 6.96
C ARG A 113 -8.13 -5.31 7.51
N ARG A 114 -6.85 -5.65 7.65
CA ARG A 114 -5.83 -4.72 8.14
C ARG A 114 -5.61 -3.57 7.16
N LEU A 115 -5.40 -3.89 5.89
CA LEU A 115 -5.19 -2.92 4.81
C LEU A 115 -6.31 -1.88 4.77
N PHE A 116 -7.57 -2.32 4.75
CA PHE A 116 -8.70 -1.39 4.68
C PHE A 116 -8.83 -0.53 5.92
N LYS A 117 -8.56 -1.09 7.10
CA LYS A 117 -8.53 -0.32 8.34
C LYS A 117 -7.46 0.77 8.31
N ASP A 118 -6.26 0.46 7.82
CA ASP A 118 -5.14 1.40 7.76
C ASP A 118 -5.41 2.51 6.72
N ILE A 119 -6.01 2.17 5.57
CA ILE A 119 -6.47 3.15 4.57
C ILE A 119 -7.54 4.08 5.17
N GLU A 120 -8.55 3.53 5.84
CA GLU A 120 -9.59 4.33 6.49
C GLU A 120 -9.02 5.26 7.57
N GLN A 121 -8.04 4.78 8.34
CA GLN A 121 -7.37 5.59 9.36
C GLN A 121 -6.57 6.73 8.74
N TYR A 122 -5.82 6.44 7.67
CA TYR A 122 -5.12 7.48 6.90
C TYR A 122 -6.08 8.53 6.35
N LEU A 123 -7.21 8.11 5.78
CA LEU A 123 -8.24 9.02 5.27
C LEU A 123 -8.79 9.96 6.34
N LYS A 124 -9.09 9.42 7.54
CA LYS A 124 -9.57 10.22 8.67
C LYS A 124 -8.54 11.27 9.09
N GLN A 125 -7.27 10.87 9.18
CA GLN A 125 -6.18 11.79 9.54
C GLN A 125 -5.97 12.87 8.48
N ALA A 126 -5.95 12.49 7.20
CA ALA A 126 -5.77 13.42 6.09
C ALA A 126 -6.90 14.45 6.00
N ASN A 127 -8.15 14.04 6.23
CA ASN A 127 -9.28 14.98 6.25
C ASN A 127 -9.20 15.92 7.46
N HIS A 128 -8.84 15.39 8.63
CA HIS A 128 -8.66 16.22 9.82
C HIS A 128 -7.56 17.28 9.63
N CYS A 129 -6.44 16.92 8.99
CA CYS A 129 -5.38 17.88 8.64
C CYS A 129 -5.85 18.97 7.66
N LYS A 130 -6.71 18.63 6.70
CA LYS A 130 -7.28 19.62 5.77
C LYS A 130 -8.19 20.60 6.49
N ASP A 131 -9.07 20.09 7.36
CA ASP A 131 -9.97 20.93 8.15
C ASP A 131 -9.18 21.94 8.99
N TYR A 132 -8.06 21.52 9.60
CA TYR A 132 -7.16 22.44 10.31
C TYR A 132 -6.48 23.45 9.39
N ALA A 133 -5.94 23.01 8.24
CA ALA A 133 -5.25 23.90 7.31
C ALA A 133 -6.19 25.01 6.78
N GLU A 134 -7.47 24.70 6.54
CA GLU A 134 -8.49 25.66 6.11
C GLU A 134 -8.86 26.66 7.23
N LEU A 135 -8.93 26.20 8.49
CA LEU A 135 -9.17 27.08 9.65
C LEU A 135 -8.04 28.08 9.86
N PHE A 136 -6.77 27.67 9.72
CA PHE A 136 -5.62 28.55 9.94
C PHE A 136 -5.27 29.44 8.75
N GLN A 137 -5.78 29.17 7.54
CA GLN A 137 -5.69 30.09 6.41
C GLN A 137 -6.63 31.31 6.54
N GLN A 138 -7.66 31.22 7.40
CA GLN A 138 -8.58 32.34 7.66
C GLN A 138 -8.01 33.36 8.66
N ASP A 139 -6.99 32.99 9.46
CA ASP A 139 -6.41 33.84 10.52
C ASP A 139 -5.20 34.68 10.07
N GLN A 140 -4.88 34.72 8.77
CA GLN A 140 -3.74 35.50 8.21
C GLN A 140 -4.17 36.65 7.27
N CYS A 141 -5.38 37.18 7.45
CA CYS A 141 -5.80 38.44 6.83
C CYS A 141 -6.51 39.31 7.87
N SER A 142 -5.77 40.19 8.53
CA SER A 142 -6.29 41.38 9.23
C SER A 142 -5.24 42.48 9.20
#